data_AF-A0A8T4ME44-F1
#
_entry.id   AF-A0A8T4ME44-F1
#
_cell.length_a   1.000
_cell.length_b   1.000
_cell.length_c   1.000
_cell.angle_alpha   90.00
_cell.angle_beta   90.00
_cell.angle_gamma   90.00
#
_symmetry.space_group_name_H-M   'P 1'
#
loop_
_entity.id
_entity.type
_entity.pdbx_description
1 polymer ?
#
loop_
_entity_poly.entity_id
_entity_poly.type
_entity_poly.pdbx_seq_one_letter_code
_entity_poly.pdbx_strand_id
1 'polypeptide(L)'
;MTYRNKDVIVRLSEEADGIFEDLKNIVSQEKLRGIESSFHQTLLRSILRARDLLKKDPFSGNQVPKRLIPPKYIKKYGVDNVWRIELSDRWRLLYTITGNQVEIITFIMDIVNHKDYDKIFGYKS
;
A
#
# COMPACT_ATOMS: atom_id res chain seq x y z
N MET A 1 23.63 -0.70 -8.22
CA MET A 1 23.01 0.37 -9.02
C MET A 1 22.36 1.35 -8.05
N THR A 2 22.97 2.51 -7.81
CA THR A 2 22.52 3.49 -6.81
C THR A 2 21.51 4.45 -7.46
N TYR A 3 20.23 4.33 -7.10
CA TYR A 3 19.10 5.10 -7.63
C TYR A 3 19.05 6.57 -7.15
N ARG A 4 20.21 7.21 -6.93
CA ARG A 4 20.32 8.49 -6.18
C ARG A 4 19.75 9.72 -6.88
N ASN A 5 19.38 9.65 -8.17
CA ASN A 5 18.89 10.79 -8.97
C ASN A 5 17.56 10.51 -9.69
N LYS A 6 16.74 9.56 -9.23
CA LYS A 6 15.43 9.29 -9.87
C LYS A 6 14.30 9.90 -9.08
N ASP A 7 13.35 10.52 -9.77
CA ASP A 7 12.11 11.00 -9.16
C ASP A 7 11.23 9.79 -8.80
N VAL A 8 10.86 9.71 -7.52
CA VAL A 8 9.97 8.64 -7.03
C VAL A 8 8.56 9.19 -6.89
N ILE A 9 7.64 8.62 -7.66
CA ILE A 9 6.23 8.99 -7.65
C ILE A 9 5.43 7.88 -6.98
N VAL A 10 4.61 8.23 -5.99
CA VAL A 10 3.67 7.30 -5.36
C VAL A 10 2.27 7.59 -5.89
N ARG A 11 1.65 6.61 -6.55
CA ARG A 11 0.28 6.68 -7.07
C ARG A 11 -0.59 5.61 -6.41
N LEU A 12 -1.87 5.91 -6.22
CA LEU A 12 -2.85 4.96 -5.70
C LEU A 12 -3.77 4.51 -6.84
N SER A 13 -4.19 3.25 -6.83
CA SER A 13 -5.36 2.80 -7.60
C SER A 13 -6.62 3.47 -7.07
N GLU A 14 -7.70 3.45 -7.86
CA GLU A 14 -9.00 3.95 -7.43
C GLU A 14 -9.47 3.26 -6.13
N GLU A 15 -9.28 1.95 -5.99
CA GLU A 15 -9.66 1.23 -4.77
C GLU A 15 -8.80 1.62 -3.57
N ALA A 16 -7.48 1.73 -3.75
CA ALA A 16 -6.60 2.13 -2.67
C ALA A 16 -6.84 3.58 -2.23
N ASP A 17 -7.15 4.46 -3.19
CA ASP A 17 -7.49 5.85 -2.93
C ASP A 17 -8.81 5.96 -2.16
N GLY A 18 -9.85 5.23 -2.59
CA GLY A 18 -11.13 5.18 -1.87
C GLY A 18 -10.98 4.77 -0.41
N ILE A 19 -10.22 3.69 -0.13
CA ILE A 19 -9.94 3.25 1.25
C ILE A 19 -9.19 4.32 2.04
N PHE A 20 -8.23 5.00 1.40
CA PHE A 20 -7.44 6.05 2.04
C PHE A 20 -8.29 7.29 2.36
N GLU A 21 -9.15 7.73 1.43
CA GLU A 21 -10.05 8.86 1.61
C GLU A 21 -11.11 8.57 2.69
N ASP A 22 -11.73 7.39 2.66
CA ASP A 22 -12.70 6.97 3.68
C ASP A 22 -12.07 6.97 5.08
N LEU A 23 -10.86 6.44 5.21
CA LEU A 23 -10.15 6.42 6.48
C LEU A 23 -9.79 7.84 6.97
N LYS A 24 -9.37 8.74 6.06
CA LYS A 24 -9.15 10.15 6.41
C LYS A 24 -10.42 10.82 6.91
N ASN A 25 -11.55 10.55 6.26
CA ASN A 25 -12.84 11.09 6.66
C ASN A 25 -13.24 10.59 8.06
N ILE A 26 -13.12 9.29 8.32
CA ILE A 26 -13.38 8.71 9.65
C ILE A 26 -12.49 9.36 10.71
N VAL A 27 -11.18 9.45 10.47
CA VAL A 27 -10.23 10.06 11.41
C VAL A 27 -10.54 11.53 11.66
N SER A 28 -10.97 12.27 10.64
CA SER A 28 -11.39 13.67 10.78
C SER A 28 -12.59 13.78 11.73
N GLN A 29 -13.61 12.93 11.55
CA GLN A 29 -14.79 12.90 12.42
C GLN A 29 -14.46 12.49 13.85
N GLU A 30 -13.58 11.52 14.05
CA GLU A 30 -13.11 11.12 15.38
C GLU A 30 -12.44 12.28 16.12
N LYS A 31 -11.57 13.03 15.44
CA LYS A 31 -10.91 14.21 16.01
C LYS A 31 -11.90 15.32 16.38
N LEU A 32 -12.91 15.57 15.53
CA LEU A 32 -13.98 16.53 15.83
C LEU A 32 -14.78 16.14 17.07
N ARG A 33 -14.88 14.84 17.38
CA ARG A 33 -15.53 14.30 18.58
C ARG A 33 -14.62 14.25 19.81
N GLY A 34 -13.38 14.74 19.72
CA GLY A 34 -12.41 14.70 20.83
C GLY A 34 -11.79 13.32 21.07
N ILE A 35 -11.89 12.38 20.10
CA ILE A 35 -11.23 11.08 20.22
C ILE A 35 -9.74 11.26 19.91
N GLU A 36 -8.91 11.13 20.94
CA GLU A 36 -7.46 11.37 20.84
C GLU A 36 -6.69 10.17 20.26
N SER A 37 -7.23 8.96 20.38
CA SER A 37 -6.61 7.75 19.86
C SER A 37 -7.67 6.72 19.46
N SER A 38 -7.48 6.12 18.29
CA SER A 38 -8.32 5.07 17.76
C SER A 38 -7.49 4.12 16.88
N PHE A 39 -8.10 2.99 16.55
CA PHE A 39 -7.59 2.11 15.51
C PHE A 39 -7.45 2.85 14.17
N HIS A 40 -8.47 3.59 13.73
CA HIS A 40 -8.45 4.30 12.45
C HIS A 40 -7.31 5.32 12.36
N GLN A 41 -7.06 6.07 13.43
CA GLN A 41 -5.95 7.02 13.49
C GLN A 41 -4.60 6.33 13.40
N THR A 42 -4.47 5.17 14.05
CA THR A 42 -3.25 4.36 14.00
C THR A 42 -3.01 3.80 12.61
N LEU A 43 -4.06 3.27 11.97
CA LEU A 43 -4.00 2.80 10.60
C LEU A 43 -3.61 3.92 9.64
N LEU A 44 -4.25 5.09 9.74
CA LEU A 44 -3.95 6.22 8.87
C LEU A 44 -2.48 6.67 9.02
N ARG A 45 -1.98 6.76 10.25
CA ARG A 45 -0.57 7.06 10.51
C ARG A 45 0.36 6.02 9.89
N SER A 46 0.00 4.74 9.95
CA SER A 46 0.82 3.67 9.35
C SER A 46 0.85 3.74 7.81
N ILE A 47 -0.28 4.08 7.17
CA ILE A 47 -0.35 4.27 5.71
C ILE A 47 0.47 5.48 5.29
N LEU A 48 0.35 6.61 6.00
CA LEU A 48 1.14 7.82 5.73
C LEU A 48 2.64 7.53 5.86
N ARG A 49 3.05 6.84 6.92
CA ARG A 49 4.44 6.41 7.12
C ARG A 49 4.92 5.50 5.99
N ALA A 50 4.11 4.55 5.55
CA ALA A 50 4.45 3.67 4.43
C ALA A 50 4.63 4.47 3.13
N ARG A 51 3.74 5.43 2.85
CA ARG A 51 3.86 6.31 1.67
C ARG A 51 5.13 7.16 1.71
N ASP A 52 5.47 7.73 2.85
CA ASP A 52 6.70 8.51 3.01
C ASP A 52 7.96 7.65 2.90
N LEU A 53 7.91 6.41 3.37
CA LEU A 53 8.96 5.44 3.17
C LEU A 53 9.13 5.10 1.69
N LEU A 54 8.04 4.83 0.97
CA LEU A 54 8.07 4.51 -0.46
C LEU A 54 8.58 5.66 -1.33
N LYS A 55 8.31 6.91 -0.95
CA LYS A 55 8.91 8.09 -1.62
C LYS A 55 10.43 8.14 -1.48
N LYS A 56 10.98 7.64 -0.36
CA LYS A 56 12.43 7.63 -0.09
C LYS A 56 13.09 6.39 -0.70
N ASP A 57 12.41 5.25 -0.62
CA ASP A 57 12.87 3.97 -1.11
C ASP A 57 11.69 3.10 -1.57
N PRO A 58 11.47 2.99 -2.90
CA PRO A 58 10.44 2.12 -3.48
C PRO A 58 10.58 0.64 -3.07
N PHE A 59 11.79 0.17 -2.76
CA PHE A 59 12.09 -1.24 -2.49
C PHE A 59 12.03 -1.61 -1.00
N SER A 60 11.52 -0.70 -0.16
CA SER A 60 11.45 -0.84 1.29
C SER A 60 10.43 -1.86 1.81
N GLY A 61 9.56 -2.39 0.95
CA GLY A 61 8.63 -3.46 1.27
C GLY A 61 9.24 -4.86 1.14
N ASN A 62 8.44 -5.88 1.42
CA ASN A 62 8.81 -7.26 1.13
C ASN A 62 8.27 -7.67 -0.24
N GLN A 63 9.15 -8.15 -1.12
CA GLN A 63 8.74 -8.67 -2.41
C GLN A 63 7.95 -9.98 -2.25
N VAL A 64 6.81 -10.08 -2.91
CA VAL A 64 6.03 -11.30 -3.03
C VAL A 64 6.71 -12.21 -4.07
N PRO A 65 7.01 -13.49 -3.73
CA PRO A 65 7.55 -14.43 -4.70
C PRO A 65 6.67 -14.53 -5.94
N LYS A 66 7.25 -14.52 -7.15
CA LYS A 66 6.48 -14.49 -8.42
C LYS A 66 5.37 -15.54 -8.50
N ARG A 67 5.63 -16.77 -8.02
CA ARG A 67 4.65 -17.87 -7.98
C ARG A 67 3.44 -17.63 -7.06
N LEU A 68 3.55 -16.67 -6.13
CA LEU A 68 2.51 -16.32 -5.16
C LEU A 68 1.79 -15.02 -5.54
N ILE A 69 2.12 -14.38 -6.66
CA ILE A 69 1.44 -13.17 -7.11
C ILE A 69 -0.01 -13.52 -7.46
N PRO A 70 -1.01 -12.90 -6.81
CA PRO A 70 -2.41 -13.17 -7.08
C PRO A 70 -2.78 -12.84 -8.55
N PRO A 71 -3.48 -13.74 -9.28
CA PRO A 71 -3.86 -13.50 -10.67
C PRO A 71 -4.68 -12.23 -10.90
N LYS A 72 -5.44 -11.77 -9.89
CA LYS A 72 -6.23 -10.53 -9.99
C LYS A 72 -5.35 -9.31 -10.29
N TYR A 73 -4.15 -9.23 -9.71
CA TYR A 73 -3.26 -8.08 -9.92
C TYR A 73 -2.60 -8.14 -11.30
N ILE A 74 -2.21 -9.33 -11.74
CA ILE A 74 -1.66 -9.53 -13.10
C ILE A 74 -2.70 -9.14 -14.15
N LYS A 75 -3.93 -9.66 -14.03
CA LYS A 75 -5.00 -9.39 -15.00
C LYS A 75 -5.44 -7.93 -15.02
N LYS A 76 -5.50 -7.29 -13.86
CA LYS A 76 -6.02 -5.91 -13.74
C LYS A 76 -4.96 -4.85 -14.08
N TYR A 77 -3.73 -5.07 -13.64
CA TYR A 77 -2.67 -4.05 -13.70
C TYR A 77 -1.50 -4.42 -14.61
N GLY A 78 -1.48 -5.64 -15.17
CA GLY A 78 -0.38 -6.09 -16.04
C GLY A 78 0.96 -6.23 -15.32
N VAL A 79 0.95 -6.41 -13.99
CA VAL A 79 2.16 -6.41 -13.17
C VAL A 79 2.86 -7.76 -13.17
N ASP A 80 4.19 -7.74 -13.12
CA ASP A 80 5.05 -8.93 -13.00
C ASP A 80 5.79 -8.99 -11.65
N ASN A 81 5.61 -7.96 -10.81
CA ASN A 81 6.13 -7.83 -9.46
C ASN A 81 5.07 -7.25 -8.51
N VAL A 82 5.01 -7.81 -7.31
CA VAL A 82 4.18 -7.31 -6.21
C VAL A 82 5.02 -7.24 -4.95
N TRP A 83 4.81 -6.17 -4.20
CA TRP A 83 5.46 -5.89 -2.92
C TRP A 83 4.39 -5.66 -1.88
N ARG A 84 4.74 -5.93 -0.62
CA ARG A 84 3.87 -5.69 0.53
C ARG A 84 4.58 -4.90 1.62
N ILE A 85 3.84 -4.04 2.29
CA ILE A 85 4.23 -3.43 3.57
C ILE A 85 3.16 -3.79 4.59
N GLU A 86 3.59 -4.34 5.74
CA GLU A 86 2.71 -4.53 6.90
C GLU A 86 2.37 -3.16 7.50
N LEU A 87 1.07 -2.96 7.75
CA LEU A 87 0.51 -1.80 8.41
C LEU A 87 0.03 -2.19 9.82
N SER A 88 -0.47 -1.23 10.59
CA SER A 88 -1.02 -1.55 11.91
C SER A 88 -2.22 -2.49 11.82
N ASP A 89 -2.44 -3.28 12.87
CA ASP A 89 -3.56 -4.22 12.98
C ASP A 89 -3.65 -5.24 11.83
N ARG A 90 -2.50 -5.72 11.35
CA ARG A 90 -2.40 -6.73 10.28
C ARG A 90 -3.02 -6.29 8.95
N TRP A 91 -3.18 -4.99 8.74
CA TRP A 91 -3.44 -4.44 7.42
C TRP A 91 -2.20 -4.50 6.56
N ARG A 92 -2.37 -4.52 5.24
CA ARG A 92 -1.27 -4.60 4.29
C ARG A 92 -1.50 -3.63 3.14
N LEU A 93 -0.45 -2.90 2.80
CA LEU A 93 -0.37 -2.11 1.58
C LEU A 93 0.31 -2.96 0.52
N LEU A 94 -0.37 -3.18 -0.61
CA LEU A 94 0.14 -3.95 -1.74
C LEU A 94 0.43 -3.01 -2.90
N TYR A 95 1.63 -3.11 -3.45
CA TYR A 95 2.08 -2.21 -4.50
C TYR A 95 2.95 -2.91 -5.53
N THR A 96 3.10 -2.28 -6.68
CA THR A 96 4.05 -2.65 -7.72
C THR A 96 5.03 -1.50 -7.95
N ILE A 97 6.22 -1.83 -8.42
CA ILE A 97 7.24 -0.86 -8.80
C ILE A 97 7.42 -0.97 -10.30
N THR A 98 7.17 0.12 -11.01
CA THR A 98 7.45 0.26 -12.43
C THR A 98 8.23 1.55 -12.65
N GLY A 99 8.77 1.78 -13.85
CA GLY A 99 9.49 3.00 -14.16
C GLY A 99 10.52 2.81 -15.26
N ASN A 100 11.30 3.85 -15.47
CA ASN A 100 12.30 3.91 -16.52
C ASN A 100 13.63 4.47 -15.97
N GLN A 101 14.46 5.06 -16.83
CA GLN A 101 15.74 5.62 -16.43
C GLN A 101 15.60 6.92 -15.63
N VAL A 102 14.47 7.62 -15.76
CA VAL A 102 14.21 8.95 -15.19
C VAL A 102 13.33 8.86 -13.93
N GLU A 103 12.25 8.09 -13.99
CA GLU A 103 11.26 8.00 -12.91
C GLU A 103 11.09 6.58 -12.39
N ILE A 104 10.77 6.46 -11.09
CA ILE A 104 10.25 5.24 -10.47
C ILE A 104 8.84 5.53 -9.99
N ILE A 105 7.88 4.73 -10.44
CA ILE A 105 6.49 4.78 -10.03
C ILE A 105 6.24 3.62 -9.06
N THR A 106 5.94 3.99 -7.82
CA THR A 106 5.35 3.09 -6.83
C THR A 106 3.83 3.17 -6.93
N PHE A 107 3.21 2.16 -7.53
CA PHE A 107 1.77 2.11 -7.72
C PHE A 107 1.13 1.22 -6.66
N ILE A 108 0.45 1.84 -5.70
CA ILE A 108 -0.28 1.18 -4.62
C ILE A 108 -1.59 0.64 -5.21
N MET A 109 -1.69 -0.69 -5.30
CA MET A 109 -2.81 -1.38 -5.93
C MET A 109 -3.97 -1.63 -4.97
N ASP A 110 -3.67 -1.83 -3.69
CA ASP A 110 -4.64 -2.28 -2.68
C ASP A 110 -4.16 -1.93 -1.26
N ILE A 111 -5.10 -1.67 -0.35
CA ILE A 111 -4.85 -1.53 1.08
C ILE A 111 -5.90 -2.38 1.80
N VAL A 112 -5.49 -3.52 2.35
CA VAL A 112 -6.44 -4.56 2.79
C VAL A 112 -6.19 -4.99 4.22
N ASN A 113 -7.28 -5.34 4.92
CA ASN A 113 -7.20 -6.00 6.21
C ASN A 113 -6.67 -7.44 6.07
N HIS A 114 -6.40 -8.09 7.20
CA HIS A 114 -5.89 -9.45 7.23
C HIS A 114 -6.79 -10.48 6.53
N LYS A 115 -8.11 -10.43 6.75
CA LYS A 115 -9.06 -11.41 6.20
C LYS A 115 -9.11 -11.32 4.67
N ASP A 116 -9.13 -10.10 4.14
CA ASP A 116 -9.18 -9.90 2.70
C ASP A 116 -7.84 -10.17 2.03
N TYR A 117 -6.73 -9.87 2.72
CA TYR A 117 -5.41 -10.33 2.30
C TYR A 117 -5.36 -11.85 2.16
N ASP A 118 -5.84 -12.60 3.16
CA ASP A 118 -5.78 -14.06 3.12
C ASP A 118 -6.61 -14.63 1.96
N LYS A 119 -7.81 -14.07 1.72
CA LYS A 119 -8.63 -14.42 0.55
C LYS A 119 -7.91 -14.14 -0.76
N ILE A 120 -7.27 -12.98 -0.88
CA ILE A 120 -6.53 -12.57 -2.09
C ILE A 120 -5.38 -13.55 -2.39
N PHE A 121 -4.69 -14.00 -1.35
CA PHE A 121 -3.53 -14.89 -1.47
C PHE A 121 -3.88 -16.38 -1.35
N GLY A 122 -5.15 -16.73 -1.15
CA GLY A 122 -5.60 -18.11 -1.00
C GLY A 122 -5.12 -18.80 0.28
N TYR A 123 -4.83 -18.03 1.33
CA TYR A 123 -4.46 -18.57 2.63
C TYR A 123 -5.70 -19.04 3.41
N LYS A 124 -5.53 -20.12 4.17
CA LYS A 124 -6.53 -20.61 5.10
C LYS A 124 -6.21 -19.99 6.47
N SER A 125 -7.06 -19.09 6.92
CA SER A 125 -6.95 -18.40 8.21
C SER A 125 -8.20 -18.60 9.05
#